data_AF-A0A838TCA5-F1
#
_entry.id   AF-A0A838TCA5-F1
#
_cell.length_a   1.000
_cell.length_b   1.000
_cell.length_c   1.000
_cell.angle_alpha   90.00
_cell.angle_beta   90.00
_cell.angle_gamma   90.00
#
_symmetry.space_group_name_H-M   'P 1'
#
loop_
_entity.id
_entity.type
_entity.pdbx_description
1 polymer ?
#
loop_
_entity_poly.entity_id
_entity_poly.type
_entity_poly.pdbx_seq_one_letter_code
_entity_poly.pdbx_strand_id
1 'polypeptide(L)'
;MKLPDKYGIRLNTENHRKVSSQAVSSIDYSVKEKIIEIKFKEEARIFHYLNVKRNEWNKMMGLAEKKKGLGVYINQVFKKPYNDDYRDYYELIGISEPVDI
;
A
#
# COMPACT_ATOMS: atom_id res chain seq x y z
N MET A 1 4.56 -19.37 7.49
CA MET A 1 5.63 -18.72 8.29
C MET A 1 5.07 -17.38 8.78
N LYS A 2 5.06 -17.11 10.09
CA LYS A 2 4.60 -15.79 10.60
C LYS A 2 5.66 -14.77 10.21
N LEU A 3 5.26 -13.67 9.56
CA LEU A 3 6.20 -12.62 9.25
C LEU A 3 6.69 -11.89 10.51
N PRO A 4 7.87 -11.25 10.44
CA PRO A 4 8.34 -10.36 11.49
C PRO A 4 7.31 -9.26 11.81
N ASP A 5 7.16 -8.95 13.10
CA ASP A 5 6.17 -7.99 13.60
C ASP A 5 6.30 -6.58 12.96
N LYS A 6 7.49 -6.22 12.45
CA LYS A 6 7.71 -4.95 11.72
C LYS A 6 6.84 -4.77 10.47
N TYR A 7 6.33 -5.85 9.88
CA TYR A 7 5.41 -5.83 8.74
C TYR A 7 3.93 -5.79 9.15
N GLY A 8 3.65 -5.90 10.45
CA GLY A 8 2.33 -5.77 11.06
C GLY A 8 2.06 -4.39 11.66
N ILE A 9 2.89 -3.39 11.37
CA ILE A 9 2.78 -2.02 11.87
C ILE A 9 2.55 -1.07 10.70
N ARG A 10 1.74 -0.02 10.90
CA ARG A 10 1.52 1.04 9.92
C ARG A 10 2.83 1.65 9.45
N LEU A 11 2.94 1.92 8.15
CA LEU A 11 3.94 2.85 7.66
C LEU A 11 3.54 4.28 8.07
N ASN A 12 4.53 5.08 8.42
CA ASN A 12 4.38 6.51 8.66
C ASN A 12 5.62 7.24 8.14
N THR A 13 5.85 7.14 6.82
CA THR A 13 7.01 7.75 6.18
C THR A 13 6.66 9.13 5.62
N GLU A 14 7.69 9.88 5.22
CA GLU A 14 7.53 11.15 4.49
C GLU A 14 6.78 10.99 3.15
N ASN A 15 6.65 9.76 2.65
CA ASN A 15 5.94 9.44 1.41
C ASN A 15 4.45 9.21 1.63
N HIS A 16 3.92 9.28 2.84
CA HIS A 16 2.49 9.09 3.07
C HIS A 16 1.66 10.12 2.31
N ARG A 17 0.69 9.68 1.53
CA ARG A 17 -0.23 10.52 0.75
C ARG A 17 -1.66 10.05 0.88
N LYS A 18 -2.58 10.99 1.17
CA LYS A 18 -4.01 10.80 0.93
C LYS A 18 -4.25 10.93 -0.57
N VAL A 19 -5.07 10.04 -1.14
CA VAL A 19 -5.35 10.03 -2.57
C VAL A 19 -6.84 10.24 -2.84
N SER A 20 -7.15 11.02 -3.89
CA SER A 20 -8.51 11.19 -4.38
C SER A 20 -8.85 10.06 -5.34
N SER A 21 -9.14 8.88 -4.78
CA SER A 21 -9.55 7.68 -5.51
C SER A 21 -10.86 7.15 -4.94
N GLN A 22 -11.69 6.49 -5.78
CA GLN A 22 -12.91 5.83 -5.31
C GLN A 22 -12.59 4.60 -4.43
N ALA A 23 -11.54 3.84 -4.76
CA ALA A 23 -11.21 2.59 -4.07
C ALA A 23 -10.18 2.76 -2.93
N VAL A 24 -9.36 3.80 -2.97
CA VAL A 24 -8.19 3.95 -2.08
C VAL A 24 -8.25 5.26 -1.32
N SER A 25 -7.90 5.22 -0.03
CA SER A 25 -7.91 6.38 0.86
C SER A 25 -6.52 6.99 1.04
N SER A 26 -5.51 6.15 1.28
CA SER A 26 -4.12 6.58 1.42
C SER A 26 -3.15 5.51 0.92
N ILE A 27 -1.94 5.97 0.63
CA ILE A 27 -0.82 5.17 0.17
C ILE A 27 0.45 5.69 0.87
N ASP A 28 1.34 4.80 1.29
CA ASP A 28 2.67 5.14 1.81
C ASP A 28 3.74 4.24 1.17
N TYR A 29 4.99 4.66 1.20
CA TYR A 29 6.13 3.90 0.68
C TYR A 29 7.39 4.04 1.53
N SER A 30 7.87 2.91 2.05
CA SER A 30 9.20 2.82 2.66
C SER A 30 10.24 2.46 1.60
N VAL A 31 11.10 3.41 1.25
CA VAL A 31 12.20 3.20 0.30
C VAL A 31 13.20 2.17 0.84
N LYS A 32 13.49 2.24 2.15
CA LYS A 32 14.45 1.37 2.83
C LYS A 32 13.97 -0.08 2.84
N GLU A 33 12.73 -0.30 3.26
CA GLU A 33 12.16 -1.65 3.40
C GLU A 33 11.49 -2.15 2.09
N LYS A 34 11.38 -1.28 1.08
CA LYS A 34 10.70 -1.54 -0.20
C LYS A 34 9.25 -2.01 -0.02
N ILE A 35 8.52 -1.33 0.86
CA ILE A 35 7.12 -1.66 1.19
C ILE A 35 6.21 -0.55 0.68
N ILE A 36 5.19 -0.89 -0.11
CA ILE A 36 4.04 -0.01 -0.35
C ILE A 36 2.92 -0.38 0.62
N GLU A 37 2.41 0.58 1.36
CA GLU A 37 1.19 0.43 2.14
C GLU A 37 0.00 1.04 1.38
N ILE A 38 -1.12 0.34 1.33
CA ILE A 38 -2.36 0.83 0.71
C ILE A 38 -3.52 0.64 1.69
N LYS A 39 -4.25 1.73 1.98
CA LYS A 39 -5.51 1.69 2.74
C LYS A 39 -6.70 1.79 1.79
N PHE A 40 -7.45 0.71 1.63
CA PHE A 40 -8.66 0.69 0.79
C PHE A 40 -9.85 1.29 1.53
N LYS A 41 -10.75 1.95 0.80
CA LYS A 41 -11.93 2.61 1.38
C LYS A 41 -13.03 1.63 1.77
N GLU A 42 -13.33 0.69 0.88
CA GLU A 42 -14.49 -0.22 1.03
C GLU A 42 -14.26 -1.30 2.09
N GLU A 43 -13.01 -1.68 2.32
CA GLU A 43 -12.69 -2.86 3.14
C GLU A 43 -12.28 -2.50 4.57
N ALA A 44 -12.06 -1.21 4.88
CA ALA A 44 -11.38 -0.74 6.10
C ALA A 44 -10.02 -1.42 6.39
N ARG A 45 -9.47 -2.14 5.40
CA ARG A 45 -8.23 -2.90 5.47
C ARG A 45 -7.06 -2.10 4.92
N ILE A 46 -5.90 -2.43 5.47
CA ILE A 46 -4.62 -1.90 5.02
C ILE A 46 -3.76 -3.09 4.65
N PHE A 47 -3.09 -2.97 3.50
CA PHE A 47 -2.19 -4.00 3.02
C PHE A 47 -0.79 -3.44 2.87
N HIS A 48 0.20 -4.24 3.27
CA HIS A 48 1.60 -4.04 2.94
C HIS A 48 1.98 -4.92 1.77
N TYR A 49 2.48 -4.31 0.71
CA TYR A 49 3.05 -5.00 -0.44
C TYR A 49 4.56 -4.92 -0.33
N LEU A 50 5.22 -6.07 -0.18
CA LEU A 50 6.65 -6.16 0.06
C LEU A 50 7.46 -6.21 -1.24
N ASN A 51 8.77 -5.92 -1.11
CA ASN A 51 9.73 -5.98 -2.22
C ASN A 51 9.34 -5.14 -3.44
N VAL A 52 8.59 -4.06 -3.23
CA VAL A 52 8.09 -3.20 -4.29
C VAL A 52 9.18 -2.25 -4.78
N LYS A 53 9.45 -2.31 -6.08
CA LYS A 53 10.41 -1.44 -6.76
C LYS A 53 9.93 0.02 -6.75
N ARG A 54 10.87 0.97 -6.63
CA ARG A 54 10.58 2.41 -6.58
C ARG A 54 9.86 2.94 -7.83
N ASN A 55 10.00 2.29 -8.98
CA ASN A 55 9.28 2.65 -10.20
C ASN A 55 7.75 2.47 -10.06
N GLU A 56 7.29 1.47 -9.31
CA GLU A 56 5.87 1.22 -9.04
C GLU A 56 5.29 2.38 -8.21
N TRP A 57 6.01 2.80 -7.18
CA TRP A 57 5.67 3.98 -6.38
C TRP A 57 5.53 5.24 -7.25
N ASN A 58 6.54 5.54 -8.06
CA ASN A 58 6.53 6.71 -8.94
C ASN A 58 5.35 6.68 -9.91
N LYS A 59 5.01 5.50 -10.44
CA LYS A 59 3.86 5.32 -11.34
C LYS A 59 2.54 5.54 -10.62
N MET A 60 2.39 5.05 -9.39
CA MET A 60 1.20 5.30 -8.56
C MET A 60 1.02 6.80 -8.27
N MET A 61 2.10 7.51 -7.90
CA MET A 61 2.03 8.96 -7.65
C MET A 61 1.65 9.73 -8.91
N GLY A 62 2.23 9.41 -10.06
CA GLY A 62 1.85 10.05 -11.33
C GLY A 62 0.38 9.82 -11.72
N LEU A 63 -0.20 8.66 -11.37
CA LEU A 63 -1.63 8.39 -11.58
C LEU A 63 -2.52 9.10 -10.54
N ALA A 64 -2.04 9.24 -9.31
CA ALA A 64 -2.73 9.96 -8.24
C ALA A 64 -2.85 11.45 -8.56
N GLU A 65 -1.76 12.09 -9.01
CA GLU A 65 -1.73 13.49 -9.43
C GLU A 65 -2.68 13.76 -10.60
N LYS A 66 -2.70 12.86 -11.58
CA LYS A 66 -3.60 12.93 -12.74
C LYS A 66 -5.06 12.61 -12.40
N LYS A 67 -5.36 12.19 -11.17
CA LYS A 67 -6.69 11.74 -10.70
C LYS A 67 -7.37 10.74 -11.65
N LYS A 68 -6.57 9.91 -12.35
CA LYS A 68 -7.07 9.00 -13.38
C LYS A 68 -6.28 7.70 -13.35
N GLY A 69 -7.00 6.57 -13.34
CA GLY A 69 -6.42 5.25 -13.52
C GLY A 69 -5.71 4.66 -12.30
N LEU A 70 -5.58 5.39 -11.18
CA LEU A 70 -4.94 4.88 -9.96
C LEU A 70 -5.62 3.61 -9.41
N GLY A 71 -6.96 3.63 -9.28
CA GLY A 71 -7.70 2.46 -8.79
C GLY A 71 -7.58 1.25 -9.72
N VAL A 72 -7.65 1.47 -11.03
CA VAL A 72 -7.47 0.41 -12.05
C VAL A 72 -6.06 -0.16 -11.97
N TYR A 73 -5.04 0.68 -11.87
CA TYR A 73 -3.65 0.27 -11.72
C TYR A 73 -3.46 -0.56 -10.45
N ILE A 74 -3.99 -0.08 -9.32
CA ILE A 74 -3.90 -0.79 -8.05
C ILE A 74 -4.59 -2.15 -8.14
N ASN A 75 -5.76 -2.22 -8.78
CA ASN A 75 -6.44 -3.49 -8.96
C ASN A 75 -5.65 -4.45 -9.85
N GLN A 76 -5.04 -3.98 -10.93
CA GLN A 76 -4.28 -4.79 -11.86
C GLN A 76 -2.94 -5.28 -11.30
N VAL A 77 -2.27 -4.45 -10.51
CA VAL A 77 -0.89 -4.68 -10.05
C VAL A 77 -0.85 -5.23 -8.63
N PHE A 78 -1.85 -4.90 -7.81
CA PHE A 78 -1.87 -5.19 -6.37
C PHE A 78 -3.13 -5.97 -5.90
N LYS A 79 -4.24 -6.02 -6.68
CA LYS A 79 -5.40 -6.92 -6.40
C LYS A 79 -5.58 -8.08 -7.40
N LYS A 80 -4.66 -8.31 -8.36
CA LYS A 80 -4.75 -9.51 -9.21
C LYS A 80 -4.66 -10.77 -8.33
N PRO A 81 -5.41 -11.84 -8.67
CA PRO A 81 -5.55 -13.00 -7.80
C PRO A 81 -4.21 -13.73 -7.61
N TYR A 82 -3.64 -13.57 -6.41
CA TYR A 82 -3.02 -14.58 -5.52
C TYR A 82 -2.03 -15.63 -6.04
N ASN A 83 -1.58 -15.60 -7.30
CA ASN A 83 -0.90 -16.76 -7.90
C ASN A 83 0.44 -16.44 -8.60
N ASP A 84 1.18 -15.45 -8.09
CA ASP A 84 2.52 -15.17 -8.59
C ASP A 84 3.50 -15.24 -7.41
N ASP A 85 4.51 -16.12 -7.51
CA ASP A 85 5.52 -16.46 -6.48
C ASP A 85 6.39 -15.26 -6.04
N TYR A 86 6.09 -14.06 -6.52
CA TYR A 86 6.95 -12.88 -6.47
C TYR A 86 6.45 -11.75 -5.56
N ARG A 87 5.27 -11.86 -4.94
CA ARG A 87 4.74 -10.78 -4.09
C ARG A 87 4.06 -11.29 -2.82
N ASP A 88 4.87 -11.37 -1.77
CA ASP A 88 4.36 -11.41 -0.40
C ASP A 88 3.65 -10.08 -0.09
N TYR A 89 2.34 -10.14 0.16
CA TYR A 89 1.62 -9.02 0.74
C TYR A 89 0.89 -9.46 2.00
N TYR A 90 0.73 -8.54 2.93
CA TYR A 90 0.21 -8.82 4.25
C TYR A 90 -0.93 -7.88 4.56
N GLU A 91 -2.08 -8.48 4.85
CA GLU A 91 -3.15 -7.77 5.53
C GLU A 91 -2.67 -7.43 6.94
N LEU A 92 -2.73 -6.15 7.29
CA LEU A 92 -2.49 -5.70 8.65
C LEU A 92 -3.67 -6.14 9.52
N ILE A 93 -3.53 -7.28 10.18
CA ILE A 93 -4.47 -7.77 11.19
C ILE A 93 -4.13 -7.08 12.52
N GLY A 94 -4.79 -5.96 12.81
CA GLY A 94 -4.62 -5.23 14.06
C GLY A 94 -4.51 -3.74 13.82
N ILE A 95 -5.58 -3.01 14.13
CA ILE A 95 -5.64 -1.56 13.99
C ILE A 95 -5.17 -0.97 15.32
N SER A 96 -4.04 -0.28 15.31
CA SER A 96 -3.92 0.94 16.10
C SER A 96 -3.77 2.08 15.09
N GLU A 97 -4.71 3.03 15.14
CA GLU A 97 -4.50 4.31 14.48
C GLU A 97 -3.17 4.90 14.96
N PRO A 98 -2.44 5.65 14.11
CA PRO A 98 -1.22 6.32 14.55
C PRO A 98 -1.54 7.13 15.81
N VAL A 99 -0.81 6.87 16.88
CA VAL A 99 -0.87 7.70 18.09
C VAL A 99 -0.24 9.04 17.70
N ASP A 100 -1.04 10.10 17.71
CA ASP A 100 -0.51 11.46 17.68
C ASP A 100 0.45 11.61 18.87
N ILE A 101 1.72 11.91 18.59
CA ILE A 101 2.74 12.28 19.60
C ILE A 101 2.88 13.79 19.58
#